data_AF-A0A6A4R8N4-F1
#
_entry.id   AF-A0A6A4R8N4-F1
#
_cell.length_a   1.000
_cell.length_b   1.000
_cell.length_c   1.000
_cell.angle_alpha   90.00
_cell.angle_beta   90.00
_cell.angle_gamma   90.00
#
_symmetry.space_group_name_H-M   'P 1'
#
loop_
_entity.id
_entity.type
_entity.pdbx_description
1 polymer ?
#
loop_
_entity_poly.entity_id
_entity_poly.type
_entity_poly.pdbx_seq_one_letter_code
_entity_poly.pdbx_strand_id
1 'polypeptide(L)'
;MLKREGNLMELVDRRLGSDFKKEEVMVVINVALLCTNVTQTLRPAMSSVVSMLEGRSIVHEVVSESNEVLDEKMEKMRLLYKEIQQHNSISMEGPWTPSSTSAAYL
;
A
#
# COMPACT_ATOMS: atom_id res chain seq x y z
N MET A 1 -10.01 -0.76 -5.57
CA MET A 1 -8.55 -0.51 -5.58
C MET A 1 -8.26 0.78 -6.32
N LEU A 2 -7.19 1.51 -5.98
CA LEU A 2 -6.89 2.90 -6.39
C LEU A 2 -6.91 3.16 -7.91
N LYS A 3 -6.87 2.12 -8.73
CA LYS A 3 -6.96 2.18 -10.19
C LYS A 3 -8.40 2.20 -10.75
N ARG A 4 -9.41 2.47 -9.92
CA ARG A 4 -10.80 2.64 -10.36
C ARG A 4 -10.93 4.05 -10.97
N GLU A 5 -10.64 4.14 -12.27
CA GLU A 5 -11.04 5.21 -13.20
C GLU A 5 -10.55 6.65 -12.93
N GLY A 6 -9.54 6.85 -12.09
CA GLY A 6 -8.92 8.15 -11.82
C GLY A 6 -7.53 8.33 -12.45
N ASN A 7 -7.07 9.58 -12.53
CA ASN A 7 -5.69 9.90 -12.88
C ASN A 7 -4.77 9.53 -11.71
N LEU A 8 -3.89 8.55 -11.90
CA LEU A 8 -2.93 8.08 -10.87
C LEU A 8 -2.06 9.21 -10.30
N MET A 9 -1.86 10.29 -11.05
CA MET A 9 -1.11 11.46 -10.59
C MET A 9 -1.78 12.22 -9.44
N GLU A 10 -3.07 12.01 -9.20
CA GLU A 10 -3.78 12.59 -8.05
C GLU A 10 -3.34 11.98 -6.72
N LEU A 11 -2.63 10.84 -6.75
CA LEU A 11 -2.07 10.19 -5.57
C LEU A 11 -0.80 10.86 -5.05
N VAL A 12 -0.20 11.76 -5.83
CA VAL A 12 1.05 12.42 -5.44
C VAL A 12 0.77 13.42 -4.32
N ASP A 13 1.53 13.31 -3.23
CA ASP A 13 1.45 14.27 -2.13
C ASP A 13 1.75 15.68 -2.65
N ARG A 14 0.81 16.62 -2.43
CA ARG A 14 0.92 18.02 -2.87
C ARG A 14 2.16 18.73 -2.31
N ARG A 15 2.72 18.23 -1.20
CA ARG A 15 3.96 18.77 -0.59
C ARG A 15 5.21 18.56 -1.45
N LEU A 16 5.21 17.62 -2.39
CA LEU A 16 6.28 17.44 -3.38
C LEU A 16 6.31 18.59 -4.42
N GLY A 17 5.28 19.42 -4.49
CA GLY A 17 5.19 20.52 -5.44
C GLY A 17 5.23 20.01 -6.89
N SER A 18 6.05 20.63 -7.72
CA SER A 18 6.31 20.21 -9.11
C SER A 18 7.71 19.62 -9.30
N ASP A 19 8.45 19.38 -8.22
CA ASP A 19 9.84 18.91 -8.27
C ASP A 19 9.91 17.39 -8.22
N PHE A 20 9.29 16.75 -9.22
CA PHE A 20 9.38 15.30 -9.40
C PHE A 20 9.25 14.93 -10.87
N LYS A 21 9.89 13.82 -11.25
CA LYS A 21 9.69 13.23 -12.58
C LYS A 21 8.43 12.38 -12.56
N LYS A 22 7.52 12.66 -13.50
CA LYS A 22 6.25 11.95 -13.61
C LYS A 22 6.46 10.44 -13.79
N GLU A 23 7.51 10.07 -14.52
CA GLU A 23 7.86 8.68 -14.83
C GLU A 23 8.28 7.91 -13.56
N GLU A 24 9.10 8.52 -12.71
CA GLU A 24 9.54 7.92 -11.44
C GLU A 24 8.36 7.75 -10.48
N VAL A 25 7.46 8.74 -10.41
CA VAL A 25 6.22 8.64 -9.64
C VAL A 25 5.35 7.49 -10.12
N MET A 26 5.17 7.34 -11.43
CA MET A 26 4.37 6.24 -11.98
C MET A 26 4.97 4.87 -11.65
N VAL A 27 6.31 4.75 -11.65
CA VAL A 27 6.99 3.53 -11.18
C VAL A 27 6.65 3.25 -9.73
N VAL A 28 6.79 4.24 -8.84
CA VAL A 28 6.50 4.09 -7.41
C VAL A 28 5.05 3.65 -7.18
N ILE A 29 4.09 4.27 -7.87
CA ILE A 29 2.68 3.92 -7.75
C ILE A 29 2.43 2.48 -8.23
N ASN A 30 2.98 2.08 -9.38
CA ASN A 30 2.83 0.71 -9.89
C ASN A 30 3.44 -0.32 -8.94
N VAL A 31 4.62 -0.04 -8.37
CA VAL A 31 5.25 -0.90 -7.36
C VAL A 31 4.37 -1.02 -6.11
N ALA A 32 3.82 0.09 -5.61
CA ALA A 32 2.92 0.08 -4.46
C ALA A 32 1.64 -0.75 -4.72
N LEU A 33 1.07 -0.67 -5.94
CA LEU A 33 -0.07 -1.47 -6.35
C LEU A 33 0.26 -2.98 -6.40
N LEU A 34 1.45 -3.35 -6.88
CA LEU A 34 1.92 -4.73 -6.85
C LEU A 34 2.10 -5.25 -5.41
N CYS A 35 2.74 -4.46 -4.54
CA CYS A 35 2.96 -4.81 -3.13
C CYS A 35 1.66 -4.98 -2.33
N THR A 36 0.63 -4.23 -2.68
CA THR A 36 -0.68 -4.25 -2.00
C THR A 36 -1.70 -5.16 -2.69
N ASN A 37 -1.27 -6.00 -3.63
CA ASN A 37 -2.15 -6.92 -4.34
C ASN A 37 -2.88 -7.85 -3.35
N VAL A 38 -4.19 -8.02 -3.56
CA VAL A 38 -5.02 -8.89 -2.71
C VAL A 38 -4.57 -10.35 -2.78
N THR A 39 -4.01 -10.76 -3.92
CA THR A 39 -3.47 -12.09 -4.14
C THR A 39 -2.02 -12.12 -3.69
N GLN A 40 -1.74 -12.84 -2.60
CA GLN A 40 -0.42 -12.89 -1.96
C GLN A 40 0.70 -13.31 -2.91
N THR A 41 0.46 -14.28 -3.79
CA THR A 41 1.46 -14.79 -4.75
C THR A 41 1.82 -13.79 -5.85
N LEU A 42 1.03 -12.73 -6.05
CA LEU A 42 1.33 -11.66 -6.98
C LEU A 42 2.12 -10.52 -6.33
N ARG A 43 2.30 -10.54 -5.00
CA ARG A 43 3.13 -9.54 -4.31
C ARG A 43 4.61 -9.85 -4.60
N PRO A 44 5.40 -8.87 -5.06
CA PRO A 44 6.80 -9.07 -5.38
C PRO A 44 7.63 -9.29 -4.11
N ALA A 45 8.74 -10.03 -4.25
CA ALA A 45 9.75 -10.11 -3.21
C ALA A 45 10.42 -8.73 -2.99
N MET A 46 10.86 -8.45 -1.76
CA MET A 46 11.49 -7.15 -1.45
C MET A 46 12.74 -6.87 -2.29
N SER A 47 13.52 -7.89 -2.64
CA SER A 47 14.66 -7.74 -3.56
C SER A 47 14.23 -7.26 -4.95
N SER A 48 13.11 -7.78 -5.47
CA SER A 48 12.52 -7.33 -6.73
C SER A 48 11.99 -5.90 -6.60
N VAL A 49 11.32 -5.56 -5.49
CA VAL A 49 10.85 -4.18 -5.21
C VAL A 49 12.00 -3.19 -5.26
N VAL A 50 13.10 -3.49 -4.57
CA VAL A 50 14.30 -2.65 -4.56
C VAL A 50 14.90 -2.54 -5.97
N SER A 51 15.02 -3.65 -6.70
CA SER A 51 15.48 -3.64 -8.10
C SER A 51 14.61 -2.76 -9.01
N MET A 52 13.29 -2.78 -8.83
CA MET A 52 12.36 -1.95 -9.59
C MET A 52 12.53 -0.46 -9.27
N LEU A 53 12.66 -0.10 -7.99
CA LEU A 53 12.83 1.28 -7.55
C LEU A 53 14.21 1.85 -7.93
N GLU A 54 15.24 1.02 -8.01
CA GLU A 54 16.56 1.41 -8.48
C GLU A 54 16.69 1.42 -10.02
N GLY A 55 15.59 1.16 -10.75
CA GLY A 55 15.57 1.19 -12.21
C GLY A 55 16.31 0.02 -12.89
N ARG A 56 16.66 -1.04 -12.14
CA ARG A 56 17.34 -2.23 -12.68
C ARG A 56 16.40 -3.25 -13.31
N SER A 57 15.09 -3.11 -13.11
CA SER A 57 14.08 -4.02 -13.65
C SER A 57 12.83 -3.28 -14.10
N ILE A 58 12.20 -3.75 -15.16
CA ILE A 58 10.98 -3.15 -15.73
C ILE A 58 9.80 -3.46 -14.83
N VAL A 59 8.98 -2.44 -14.56
CA VAL A 59 7.71 -2.58 -13.86
C VAL A 59 6.59 -2.73 -14.89
N HIS A 60 5.91 -3.87 -14.91
CA HIS A 60 4.70 -4.04 -15.72
C HIS A 60 3.55 -3.24 -15.09
N GLU A 61 2.86 -2.43 -15.89
CA GLU A 61 1.67 -1.73 -15.43
C GLU A 61 0.61 -2.74 -14.97
N VAL A 62 0.07 -2.51 -13.77
CA VAL A 62 -1.01 -3.35 -13.22
C VAL A 62 -2.28 -3.04 -13.99
N VAL A 63 -2.62 -3.79 -15.03
CA VAL A 63 -3.87 -3.60 -15.78
C VAL A 63 -5.04 -3.81 -14.81
N SER A 64 -6.01 -2.88 -14.81
CA SER A 64 -7.28 -3.07 -14.10
C SER A 64 -8.08 -4.09 -14.90
N GLU A 65 -7.78 -5.36 -14.72
CA GLU A 65 -8.70 -6.41 -15.14
C GLU A 65 -9.85 -6.44 -14.14
N SER A 66 -11.06 -6.12 -14.62
CA SER A 66 -12.31 -6.26 -13.90
C SER A 66 -12.55 -7.74 -13.61
N ASN A 67 -11.95 -8.23 -12.53
CA ASN A 67 -12.15 -9.59 -12.03
C ASN A 67 -13.25 -9.54 -10.96
N GLU A 68 -14.46 -9.96 -11.32
CA GLU A 68 -15.64 -10.00 -10.44
C GLU A 68 -15.35 -10.73 -9.11
N VAL A 69 -14.48 -11.75 -9.15
CA VAL A 69 -14.04 -12.52 -7.99
C VAL A 69 -13.18 -11.69 -7.02
N LEU A 70 -12.38 -10.74 -7.52
CA LEU A 70 -11.63 -9.82 -6.67
C LEU A 70 -12.57 -8.84 -5.95
N ASP A 71 -13.60 -8.35 -6.64
CA ASP A 71 -14.58 -7.43 -6.07
C ASP A 71 -15.40 -8.10 -4.96
N GLU A 72 -15.83 -9.35 -5.15
CA GLU A 72 -16.56 -10.11 -4.11
C GLU A 72 -15.70 -10.33 -2.85
N LYS A 73 -14.44 -10.72 -3.03
CA LYS A 73 -13.51 -10.90 -1.89
C LYS A 73 -13.27 -9.58 -1.15
N MET A 74 -13.19 -8.47 -1.88
CA MET A 74 -13.00 -7.14 -1.29
C MET A 74 -14.23 -6.70 -0.49
N GLU A 75 -15.44 -6.98 -0.98
CA GLU A 75 -16.67 -6.68 -0.23
C GLU A 75 -16.79 -7.53 1.03
N LYS A 76 -16.48 -8.84 0.96
CA LYS A 76 -16.43 -9.71 2.15
C LYS A 76 -15.44 -9.19 3.19
N MET A 77 -14.25 -8.77 2.75
CA MET A 77 -13.24 -8.19 3.64
C MET A 77 -13.74 -6.90 4.30
N ARG A 78 -14.41 -6.02 3.54
CA ARG A 78 -15.02 -4.79 4.06
C ARG A 78 -16.11 -5.07 5.10
N LEU A 79 -16.96 -6.06 4.87
CA LEU A 79 -17.98 -6.48 5.84
C LEU A 79 -17.35 -7.00 7.13
N LEU A 80 -16.32 -7.83 7.03
CA LEU A 80 -15.57 -8.33 8.20
C LEU A 80 -14.99 -7.19 9.05
N TYR A 81 -14.35 -6.19 8.42
CA TYR A 81 -13.83 -5.03 9.17
C TYR A 81 -14.94 -4.24 9.88
N LYS A 82 -16.10 -4.09 9.25
CA LYS A 82 -17.25 -3.40 9.84
C LYS A 82 -17.78 -4.15 11.07
N GLU A 83 -17.81 -5.48 11.01
CA GLU A 83 -18.21 -6.33 12.13
C GLU A 83 -17.23 -6.23 13.30
N ILE A 84 -15.92 -6.27 13.03
CA ILE A 84 -14.87 -6.09 14.06
C ILE A 84 -14.98 -4.73 14.75
N GLN A 85 -15.24 -3.65 14.01
CA GLN A 85 -15.39 -2.30 14.57
C GLN A 85 -16.66 -2.14 15.41
N GLN A 86 -17.75 -2.81 15.03
CA GLN A 86 -18.97 -2.83 15.84
C GLN A 86 -18.80 -3.61 17.15
N HIS A 87 -17.97 -4.65 17.14
CA HIS A 87 -17.75 -5.51 18.30
C HIS A 87 -16.67 -4.98 19.27
N ASN A 88 -15.90 -3.95 18.88
CA ASN A 88 -14.76 -3.42 19.65
C ASN A 88 -15.02 -2.02 20.22
N SER A 89 -16.23 -1.74 20.70
CA SER A 89 -16.56 -0.59 21.57
C SER A 89 -15.90 -0.66 22.96
N ILE A 90 -14.64 -1.11 23.02
CA ILE A 90 -13.78 -1.02 24.19
C ILE A 90 -12.78 0.12 23.96
N SER A 91 -12.96 1.17 24.74
CA SER A 91 -12.10 2.35 24.79
C SER A 91 -10.65 1.96 25.07
N MET A 92 -9.72 2.30 24.18
CA MET A 92 -8.28 2.21 24.44
C MET A 92 -7.75 3.57 24.93
N GLU A 93 -8.28 4.07 26.04
CA GLU A 93 -7.65 5.11 26.84
C GLU A 93 -6.76 4.41 27.89
N GLY A 94 -5.68 3.77 27.43
CA GLY A 94 -4.67 3.14 28.30
C GLY A 94 -3.37 3.93 28.26
N PRO A 95 -2.66 4.15 29.39
CA PRO A 95 -1.44 4.95 29.40
C PRO A 95 -0.36 4.32 28.52
N TRP A 96 0.05 5.03 27.46
CA TRP A 96 1.23 4.67 26.68
C TRP A 96 2.46 4.87 27.56
N THR A 97 3.01 3.81 28.13
CA THR A 97 4.31 3.86 28.79
C THR A 97 5.41 3.71 27.74
N PRO A 98 6.31 4.69 27.56
CA PRO A 98 7.48 4.49 26.72
C PRO A 98 8.44 3.55 27.46
N SER A 99 8.61 2.33 26.95
CA SER A 99 9.67 1.45 27.44
C SER A 99 11.03 2.06 27.07
N SER A 100 11.85 2.27 28.10
CA SER A 100 13.09 3.05 28.08
C SER A 100 14.17 2.52 27.15
N THR A 101 14.94 3.47 26.61
CA THR A 101 16.27 3.32 26.02
C THR A 101 17.22 2.60 26.98
N SER A 102 18.03 1.68 26.47
CA SER A 102 19.37 1.46 27.03
C SER A 102 20.38 1.46 25.91
N ALA A 103 21.12 2.57 25.83
CA ALA A 103 22.39 2.62 25.15
C ALA A 103 23.43 1.98 26.08
N ALA A 104 24.19 1.02 25.56
CA ALA A 104 25.49 0.68 26.11
C ALA A 104 26.42 0.39 24.93
N TYR A 105 27.18 1.41 24.55
CA TYR A 105 28.50 1.22 23.96
C TYR A 105 29.42 0.67 25.05
N LEU A 106 30.07 -0.47 24.78
CA LEU A 106 31.53 -0.71 24.83
C LEU A 106 31.78 -2.20 24.54
#